data_AF-A0A7Y5WS68-F1
#
_entry.id   AF-A0A7Y5WS68-F1
#
_cell.length_a   1.000
_cell.length_b   1.000
_cell.length_c   1.000
_cell.angle_alpha   90.00
_cell.angle_beta   90.00
_cell.angle_gamma   90.00
#
_symmetry.space_group_name_H-M   'P 1'
#
loop_
_entity.id
_entity.type
_entity.pdbx_description
1 polymer ?
#
loop_
_entity_poly.entity_id
_entity_poly.type
_entity_poly.pdbx_seq_one_letter_code
_entity_poly.pdbx_strand_id
1 'polypeptide(L)' 'QAARGSENTFPHILDCARADCTLFEIRRALEDVFGAYREPVFF' A
#
# COMPACT_ATOMS: atom_id res chain seq x y z
N GLN A 1 1.97 9.47 2.55
CA GLN A 1 2.66 10.41 1.61
C GLN A 1 3.75 9.68 0.83
N ALA A 2 4.58 8.84 1.46
CA ALA A 2 5.65 8.07 0.80
C ALA A 2 5.23 7.31 -0.48
N ALA A 3 4.06 6.67 -0.48
CA ALA A 3 3.54 5.95 -1.65
C ALA A 3 3.25 6.85 -2.88
N ARG A 4 3.09 8.16 -2.71
CA ARG A 4 2.86 9.12 -3.81
C ARG A 4 4.16 9.62 -4.45
N GLY A 5 5.29 9.39 -3.79
CA GLY A 5 6.61 9.76 -4.28
C GLY A 5 7.35 8.57 -4.90
N SER A 6 8.66 8.73 -5.07
CA SER A 6 9.58 7.67 -5.53
C SER A 6 10.45 7.08 -4.41
N GLU A 7 10.15 7.41 -3.17
CA GLU A 7 10.87 6.88 -2.00
C GLU A 7 10.46 5.42 -1.70
N ASN A 8 11.33 4.71 -0.99
CA ASN A 8 11.03 3.34 -0.57
C ASN A 8 9.90 3.35 0.47
N THR A 9 8.79 2.69 0.18
CA THR A 9 7.62 2.58 1.07
C THR A 9 7.82 1.59 2.22
N PHE A 10 8.79 0.68 2.12
CA PHE A 10 8.96 -0.42 3.08
C PHE A 10 9.25 0.04 4.52
N PRO A 11 10.15 1.02 4.77
CA PRO A 11 10.37 1.54 6.12
C PRO A 11 9.08 2.05 6.79
N HIS A 12 8.23 2.75 6.02
CA HIS A 12 6.96 3.30 6.51
C HIS A 12 5.95 2.19 6.84
N ILE A 13 5.94 1.09 6.09
CA ILE A 13 5.11 -0.08 6.38
C ILE A 13 5.51 -0.72 7.71
N LEU A 14 6.82 -0.80 8.00
CA LEU A 14 7.32 -1.31 9.29
C LEU A 14 6.88 -0.42 10.45
N ASP A 15 6.89 0.90 10.26
CA ASP A 15 6.44 1.83 11.29
C ASP A 15 4.94 1.72 11.53
N CYS A 16 4.12 1.51 10.49
CA CYS A 16 2.70 1.19 10.65
C CYS A 16 2.49 -0.13 11.41
N ALA A 17 3.25 -1.18 11.08
CA ALA A 17 3.14 -2.46 11.77
C ALA A 17 3.53 -2.36 13.25
N ARG A 18 4.51 -1.50 13.59
CA ARG A 18 4.89 -1.21 14.99
C ARG A 18 3.87 -0.38 15.75
N ALA A 19 3.01 0.36 15.04
CA ALA A 19 1.95 1.17 15.61
C ALA A 19 0.62 0.41 15.75
N ASP A 20 0.66 -0.93 15.75
CA ASP A 20 -0.51 -1.82 15.80
C ASP A 20 -1.52 -1.62 14.66
N CYS A 21 -1.09 -1.05 13.52
CA CYS A 21 -1.93 -1.01 12.33
C CYS A 21 -2.15 -2.43 11.79
N THR A 22 -3.38 -2.71 11.42
CA THR A 22 -3.76 -3.95 10.77
C THR A 22 -3.23 -4.00 9.34
N LEU A 23 -3.05 -5.23 8.83
CA LEU A 23 -2.70 -5.45 7.43
C LEU A 23 -3.71 -4.78 6.47
N PHE A 24 -4.98 -4.77 6.83
CA PHE A 24 -6.02 -4.15 6.02
C PHE A 24 -5.82 -2.63 5.90
N GLU A 25 -5.52 -1.94 7.00
CA GLU A 25 -5.30 -0.49 7.00
C GLU A 25 -4.09 -0.11 6.13
N ILE A 26 -2.99 -0.86 6.27
CA ILE A 26 -1.78 -0.66 5.46
C ILE A 26 -2.10 -0.90 3.98
N ARG A 27 -2.74 -2.02 3.65
CA ARG A 27 -3.14 -2.34 2.26
C ARG A 27 -4.04 -1.25 1.69
N ARG A 28 -5.07 -0.81 2.44
CA ARG A 28 -6.05 0.17 1.95
C ARG A 28 -5.39 1.50 1.63
N ALA A 29 -4.46 1.96 2.46
CA ALA A 29 -3.71 3.19 2.20
C ALA A 29 -2.84 3.11 0.94
N LEU A 30 -2.28 1.94 0.62
CA LEU A 30 -1.53 1.71 -0.61
C LEU A 30 -2.46 1.60 -1.83
N GLU A 31 -3.62 0.97 -1.67
CA GLU A 31 -4.65 0.83 -2.72
C GLU A 31 -5.20 2.19 -3.16
N ASP A 32 -5.34 3.17 -2.27
CA ASP A 32 -5.78 4.53 -2.63
C ASP A 32 -4.76 5.29 -3.52
N VAL A 33 -3.51 4.82 -3.62
CA VAL A 33 -2.46 5.45 -4.44
C VAL A 33 -2.14 4.62 -5.69
N PHE A 34 -1.95 3.31 -5.53
CA PHE A 34 -1.54 2.41 -6.61
C PHE A 34 -2.71 1.72 -7.30
N GLY A 35 -3.91 1.78 -6.70
CA GLY A 35 -5.04 0.98 -7.11
C GLY A 35 -4.90 -0.49 -6.70
N ALA A 36 -5.90 -1.28 -7.08
CA ALA A 36 -5.89 -2.72 -6.94
C ALA A 36 -5.63 -3.36 -8.31
N TYR A 37 -4.82 -4.40 -8.34
CA TYR A 37 -4.67 -5.23 -9.53
C TYR A 37 -6.03 -5.84 -9.92
N ARG A 38 -6.36 -5.76 -11.21
CA ARG A 38 -7.52 -6.43 -11.82
C ARG A 38 -7.02 -7.26 -12.97
N GLU A 39 -7.38 -8.54 -12.98
CA GLU A 39 -6.97 -9.46 -14.02
C GLU A 39 -7.51 -9.01 -15.39
N PRO A 40 -6.66 -8.92 -16.43
CA PRO A 40 -7.10 -8.51 -17.76
C PRO A 40 -7.97 -9.60 -18.40
N VAL A 41 -9.08 -9.18 -18.99
CA VAL A 41 -9.98 -10.07 -19.74
C VAL A 41 -9.46 -10.19 -21.18
N PHE A 42 -9.12 -11.40 -21.61
CA PHE A 42 -8.76 -11.71 -23.00
C PHE A 42 -9.92 -12.47 -23.64
N PHE A 43 -10.37 -12.02 -24.81
CA PHE A 43 -11.45 -12.61 -25.60
C PHE A 43 -10.99 -12.85 -27.04
#